data_AF-A0A8K0XLU7-F1
#
_entry.id   AF-A0A8K0XLU7-F1
#
_cell.length_a   1.000
_cell.length_b   1.000
_cell.length_c   1.000
_cell.angle_alpha   90.00
_cell.angle_beta   90.00
_cell.angle_gamma   90.00
#
_symmetry.space_group_name_H-M   'P 1'
#
loop_
_entity.id
_entity.type
_entity.pdbx_description
1 polymer ?
#
loop_
_entity_poly.entity_id
_entity_poly.type
_entity_poly.pdbx_seq_one_letter_code
_entity_poly.pdbx_strand_id
1 'polypeptide(L)'
;MSFATTTATTLANDVVTEDETSVLTHRIPAQTTSSVVGPPISSLSIPDELTGKAPYESIPLLRRAFYTLRIFYVLFVMEFPLLWSWLKGARNERADLEGPFYIAGAPDRQIAEGRAIIASREDMEVNPPYVLTVRILTPSGDPLPYAKFDFWQATTTGWYYNSKYRLRGTFQADAEGKCQILTVIAGAYGLSSAKESEDLKLFRAGHFHIMVYPPDGEDGKDLENLTTQVYVCRKNDPKDMRSDFLNYLRAARTQNMVHSWATSAFYPSLSSPTYSAFATKYSFPPVPPTGIDTLKSIDWWNAVLAERFPGQQQLKVMAAGETTLKLNKKPWLSFPGF
;
A
#
# COMPACT_ATOMS: atom_id res chain seq x y z
N MET A 1 -48.29 -7.71 -25.97
CA MET A 1 -48.21 -8.26 -24.60
C MET A 1 -47.30 -7.32 -23.82
N SER A 2 -47.75 -6.15 -23.33
CA SER A 2 -48.54 -5.87 -22.08
C SER A 2 -47.85 -6.43 -20.84
N PHE A 3 -47.55 -5.72 -19.73
CA PHE A 3 -47.98 -4.46 -19.09
C PHE A 3 -46.78 -3.97 -18.21
N ALA A 4 -46.41 -2.69 -18.06
CA ALA A 4 -46.97 -1.55 -17.31
C ALA A 4 -46.23 -1.18 -16.00
N THR A 5 -45.83 0.09 -16.02
CA THR A 5 -45.57 1.17 -15.05
C THR A 5 -46.02 1.10 -13.57
N THR A 6 -45.16 1.72 -12.73
CA THR A 6 -45.42 2.62 -11.57
C THR A 6 -46.03 2.09 -10.28
N THR A 7 -45.37 2.31 -9.13
CA THR A 7 -45.95 3.08 -8.01
C THR A 7 -44.88 3.68 -7.09
N ALA A 8 -45.04 4.97 -6.81
CA ALA A 8 -44.38 5.73 -5.76
C ALA A 8 -45.22 5.69 -4.46
N THR A 9 -44.72 6.38 -3.42
CA THR A 9 -45.44 6.85 -2.21
C THR A 9 -45.54 5.75 -1.13
N THR A 10 -45.34 5.99 0.17
CA THR A 10 -45.83 7.13 0.97
C THR A 10 -45.10 7.15 2.33
N LEU A 11 -44.71 8.35 2.79
CA LEU A 11 -44.49 8.65 4.21
C LEU A 11 -45.84 8.50 4.93
N ALA A 12 -45.95 7.54 5.84
CA ALA A 12 -47.04 7.51 6.83
C ALA A 12 -46.45 7.92 8.19
N ASN A 13 -46.81 9.13 8.60
CA ASN A 13 -46.83 9.52 10.01
C ASN A 13 -47.90 8.68 10.70
N ASP A 14 -47.51 7.82 11.63
CA ASP A 14 -48.43 7.32 12.63
C ASP A 14 -48.04 7.90 13.99
N VAL A 15 -48.91 8.77 14.45
CA VAL A 15 -49.04 9.25 15.82
C VAL A 15 -49.31 8.03 16.70
N VAL A 16 -48.40 7.74 17.63
CA VAL A 16 -48.67 6.82 18.74
C VAL A 16 -48.68 7.62 20.02
N THR A 17 -49.84 7.59 20.66
CA THR A 17 -50.17 8.13 21.97
C THR A 17 -49.20 7.67 23.05
N GLU A 18 -48.79 8.60 23.90
CA GLU A 18 -47.99 8.37 25.11
C GLU A 18 -48.68 7.35 26.03
N ASP A 19 -47.96 6.29 26.38
CA ASP A 19 -48.18 5.55 27.61
C ASP A 19 -46.83 5.39 28.30
N GLU A 20 -46.74 5.93 29.51
CA GLU A 20 -45.53 5.97 30.33
C GLU A 20 -45.18 4.55 30.79
N THR A 21 -44.15 3.94 30.19
CA THR A 21 -43.20 2.96 30.75
C THR A 21 -42.58 2.11 29.64
N SER A 22 -41.56 2.60 28.93
CA SER A 22 -40.69 1.69 28.19
C SER A 22 -39.25 2.19 28.07
N VAL A 23 -38.33 1.26 28.32
CA VAL A 23 -36.89 1.42 28.20
C VAL A 23 -36.51 1.67 26.74
N LEU A 24 -35.91 2.83 26.45
CA LEU A 24 -35.35 3.17 25.14
C LEU A 24 -34.26 2.15 24.74
N THR A 25 -34.65 1.15 23.95
CA THR A 25 -33.72 0.28 23.23
C THR A 25 -33.51 0.87 21.84
N HIS A 26 -32.37 1.54 21.66
CA HIS A 26 -31.92 1.98 20.34
C HIS A 26 -31.63 0.74 19.48
N ARG A 27 -32.55 0.36 18.59
CA ARG A 27 -32.25 -0.60 17.52
C ARG A 27 -31.29 0.05 16.54
N ILE A 28 -30.03 -0.37 16.59
CA ILE A 28 -29.05 -0.10 15.51
C ILE A 28 -29.57 -0.82 14.26
N PRO A 29 -29.71 -0.14 13.10
CA PRO A 29 -30.06 -0.80 11.85
C PRO A 29 -28.99 -1.83 11.54
N ALA A 30 -29.40 -3.07 11.26
CA ALA A 30 -28.49 -4.12 10.82
C ALA A 30 -27.83 -3.69 9.50
N GLN A 31 -26.59 -3.20 9.58
CA GLN A 31 -25.72 -3.13 8.41
C GLN A 31 -25.35 -4.56 8.07
N THR A 32 -25.85 -5.04 6.93
CA THR A 32 -25.39 -6.27 6.31
C THR A 32 -23.92 -6.11 5.95
N THR A 33 -23.02 -6.51 6.85
CA THR A 33 -21.60 -6.67 6.53
C THR A 33 -21.48 -7.90 5.65
N SER A 34 -21.44 -7.68 4.34
CA SER A 34 -20.86 -8.65 3.40
C SER A 34 -19.40 -8.83 3.81
N SER A 35 -19.12 -9.79 4.69
CA SER A 35 -17.76 -10.27 4.87
C SER A 35 -17.47 -11.20 3.71
N VAL A 36 -16.81 -10.69 2.68
CA VAL A 36 -16.18 -11.54 1.67
C VAL A 36 -15.09 -12.32 2.38
N VAL A 37 -15.44 -13.52 2.85
CA VAL A 37 -14.46 -14.53 3.25
C VAL A 37 -13.78 -14.91 1.94
N GLY A 38 -12.56 -14.40 1.74
CA GLY A 38 -11.77 -14.75 0.56
C GLY A 38 -11.68 -16.27 0.39
N PRO A 39 -11.42 -16.77 -0.83
CA PRO A 39 -11.42 -18.20 -1.12
C PRO A 39 -10.56 -18.99 -0.12
N PRO A 40 -10.98 -20.20 0.28
CA PRO A 40 -10.19 -21.05 1.18
C PRO A 40 -8.81 -21.28 0.57
N ILE A 41 -7.76 -21.26 1.40
CA ILE A 41 -6.37 -21.27 0.90
C ILE A 41 -6.09 -22.51 0.01
N SER A 42 -6.72 -23.65 0.33
CA SER A 42 -6.69 -24.87 -0.48
C SER A 42 -7.23 -24.75 -1.90
N SER A 43 -8.05 -23.72 -2.19
CA SER A 43 -8.61 -23.44 -3.53
C SER A 43 -7.77 -22.43 -4.32
N LEU A 44 -6.78 -21.80 -3.68
CA LEU A 44 -5.86 -20.89 -4.32
C LEU A 44 -4.78 -21.71 -5.05
N SER A 45 -5.04 -22.03 -6.31
CA SER A 45 -4.02 -22.53 -7.23
C SER A 45 -3.05 -21.39 -7.56
N ILE A 46 -2.21 -20.99 -6.61
CA ILE A 46 -1.21 -19.95 -6.80
C ILE A 46 0.06 -20.64 -7.28
N PRO A 47 0.41 -20.51 -8.57
CA PRO A 47 1.56 -21.17 -9.16
C PRO A 47 2.86 -20.81 -8.44
N ASP A 48 3.71 -21.81 -8.19
CA ASP A 48 5.08 -21.59 -7.67
C ASP A 48 5.92 -20.67 -8.57
N GLU A 49 5.58 -20.58 -9.86
CA GLU A 49 6.29 -19.76 -10.84
C GLU A 49 6.13 -18.24 -10.62
N LEU A 50 5.00 -17.79 -10.05
CA LEU A 50 4.71 -16.36 -9.82
C LEU A 50 5.53 -15.75 -8.67
N THR A 51 6.02 -16.57 -7.74
CA THR A 51 6.91 -16.13 -6.65
C THR A 51 8.33 -16.66 -6.79
N GLY A 52 8.55 -17.80 -7.46
CA GLY A 52 9.86 -18.45 -7.57
C GLY A 52 10.78 -17.86 -8.64
N LYS A 53 10.26 -17.33 -9.76
CA LYS A 53 11.08 -16.74 -10.84
C LYS A 53 10.95 -15.22 -10.95
N ALA A 54 9.78 -14.66 -10.66
CA ALA A 54 9.50 -13.24 -10.82
C ALA A 54 10.44 -12.28 -10.04
N PRO A 55 10.89 -12.53 -8.79
CA PRO A 55 11.88 -11.66 -8.16
C PRO A 55 13.26 -11.77 -8.81
N TYR A 56 13.51 -12.79 -9.64
CA TYR A 56 14.76 -13.00 -10.34
C TYR A 56 14.72 -12.64 -11.82
N GLU A 57 13.54 -12.28 -12.34
CA GLU A 57 13.39 -11.82 -13.72
C GLU A 57 14.26 -10.59 -13.94
N SER A 58 15.14 -10.69 -14.93
CA SER A 58 16.11 -9.64 -15.22
C SER A 58 15.46 -8.52 -15.99
N ILE A 59 15.76 -7.29 -15.60
CA ILE A 59 15.30 -6.12 -16.33
C ILE A 59 16.15 -6.05 -17.62
N PRO A 60 15.54 -6.04 -18.82
CA PRO A 60 16.28 -5.99 -20.08
C PRO A 60 17.26 -4.81 -20.12
N LEU A 61 18.45 -5.01 -20.70
CA LEU A 61 19.51 -4.00 -20.72
C LEU A 61 19.05 -2.67 -21.34
N LEU A 62 18.32 -2.73 -22.46
CA LEU A 62 17.77 -1.54 -23.11
C LEU A 62 16.80 -0.78 -22.20
N ARG A 63 15.96 -1.52 -21.45
CA ARG A 63 15.05 -0.92 -20.48
C ARG A 63 15.82 -0.24 -19.35
N ARG A 64 16.88 -0.89 -18.83
CA ARG A 64 17.76 -0.29 -17.81
C ARG A 64 18.39 1.01 -18.32
N ALA A 65 18.96 1.00 -19.52
CA ALA A 65 19.57 2.17 -20.13
C ALA A 65 18.55 3.31 -20.31
N PHE A 66 17.37 3.02 -20.85
CA PHE A 66 16.29 4.00 -21.01
C PHE A 66 15.88 4.62 -19.68
N TYR A 67 15.64 3.80 -18.64
CA TYR A 67 15.22 4.32 -17.34
C TYR A 67 16.33 5.09 -16.62
N THR A 68 17.61 4.71 -16.79
CA THR A 68 18.74 5.52 -16.32
C THR A 68 18.76 6.90 -16.97
N LEU A 69 18.51 7.01 -18.27
CA LEU A 69 18.42 8.31 -18.96
C LEU A 69 17.17 9.09 -18.55
N ARG A 70 16.03 8.41 -18.35
CA ARG A 70 14.76 9.02 -17.93
C ARG A 70 14.85 9.67 -16.55
N ILE A 71 15.77 9.23 -15.68
CA ILE A 71 16.00 9.88 -14.37
C ILE A 71 16.19 11.39 -14.51
N PHE A 72 16.98 11.84 -15.49
CA PHE A 72 17.23 13.27 -15.69
C PHE A 72 15.94 14.02 -16.06
N TYR A 73 15.13 13.46 -16.94
CA TYR A 73 13.83 14.02 -17.29
C TYR A 73 12.89 14.08 -16.09
N VAL A 74 12.80 12.99 -15.31
CA VAL A 74 11.93 12.95 -14.12
C VAL A 74 12.38 14.00 -13.11
N LEU A 75 13.65 14.00 -12.70
CA LEU A 75 14.15 14.89 -11.64
C LEU A 75 14.16 16.38 -12.03
N PHE A 76 14.51 16.71 -13.27
CA PHE A 76 14.69 18.10 -13.69
C PHE A 76 13.48 18.71 -14.42
N VAL A 77 12.54 17.89 -14.91
CA VAL A 77 11.36 18.37 -15.64
C VAL A 77 10.07 18.02 -14.89
N MET A 78 9.84 16.74 -14.60
CA MET A 78 8.56 16.29 -14.06
C MET A 78 8.40 16.54 -12.56
N GLU A 79 9.52 16.44 -11.85
CA GLU A 79 9.59 16.37 -10.38
C GLU A 79 10.52 17.41 -9.79
N PHE A 80 10.80 18.48 -10.55
CA PHE A 80 11.64 19.56 -10.08
C PHE A 80 11.06 20.12 -8.75
N PRO A 81 11.77 19.98 -7.61
CA PRO A 81 11.16 20.12 -6.28
C PRO A 81 10.44 21.45 -6.03
N LEU A 82 10.94 22.53 -6.65
CA LEU A 82 10.39 23.88 -6.50
C LEU A 82 9.06 24.06 -7.24
N LEU A 83 8.86 23.36 -8.37
CA LEU A 83 7.65 23.49 -9.20
C LEU A 83 6.66 22.35 -8.99
N TRP A 84 7.14 21.16 -8.59
CA TRP A 84 6.32 19.96 -8.48
C TRP A 84 5.11 20.17 -7.56
N SER A 85 5.28 20.86 -6.43
CA SER A 85 4.19 21.11 -5.48
C SER A 85 3.05 21.94 -6.05
N TRP A 86 3.31 22.74 -7.09
CA TRP A 86 2.31 23.58 -7.79
C TRP A 86 1.74 22.90 -9.03
N LEU A 87 2.46 21.93 -9.60
CA LEU A 87 2.07 21.17 -10.77
C LEU A 87 1.47 19.82 -10.33
N LYS A 88 2.17 18.71 -10.60
CA LYS A 88 1.70 17.35 -10.31
C LYS A 88 1.32 17.13 -8.84
N GLY A 89 2.11 17.69 -7.92
CA GLY A 89 1.87 17.57 -6.48
C GLY A 89 0.59 18.26 -6.01
N ALA A 90 0.14 19.33 -6.67
CA ALA A 90 -1.11 20.03 -6.30
C ALA A 90 -2.36 19.23 -6.69
N ARG A 91 -2.23 18.29 -7.62
CA ARG A 91 -3.37 17.58 -8.22
C ARG A 91 -4.02 16.59 -7.28
N ASN A 92 -3.31 16.09 -6.27
CA ASN A 92 -3.84 15.20 -5.25
C ASN A 92 -3.11 15.41 -3.92
N GLU A 93 -3.84 15.46 -2.80
CA GLU A 93 -3.26 15.63 -1.47
C GLU A 93 -2.31 14.48 -1.07
N ARG A 94 -2.53 13.29 -1.65
CA ARG A 94 -1.70 12.10 -1.48
C ARG A 94 -0.59 12.00 -2.51
N ALA A 95 -0.53 12.85 -3.54
CA ALA A 95 0.51 12.77 -4.56
C ALA A 95 1.90 12.84 -3.92
N ASP A 96 2.84 12.07 -4.45
CA ASP A 96 4.25 12.16 -4.09
C ASP A 96 5.13 11.80 -5.29
N LEU A 97 6.43 11.96 -5.12
CA LEU A 97 7.41 11.79 -6.19
C LEU A 97 7.51 10.31 -6.59
N GLU A 98 7.62 10.06 -7.89
CA GLU A 98 8.06 8.81 -8.47
C GLU A 98 9.51 8.51 -8.06
N GLY A 99 10.38 9.51 -8.12
CA GLY A 99 11.79 9.33 -7.83
C GLY A 99 12.55 8.51 -8.90
N PRO A 100 13.85 8.27 -8.68
CA PRO A 100 14.74 7.83 -9.75
C PRO A 100 14.72 6.32 -10.02
N PHE A 101 14.00 5.54 -9.22
CA PHE A 101 14.10 4.08 -9.22
C PHE A 101 12.88 3.38 -9.84
N TYR A 102 11.94 4.11 -10.41
CA TYR A 102 10.86 3.50 -11.16
C TYR A 102 11.38 2.84 -12.44
N ILE A 103 10.91 1.62 -12.73
CA ILE A 103 11.20 0.88 -13.95
C ILE A 103 9.94 0.10 -14.32
N ALA A 104 9.31 0.44 -15.45
CA ALA A 104 8.09 -0.22 -15.88
C ALA A 104 8.29 -1.68 -16.31
N GLY A 105 7.19 -2.40 -16.49
CA GLY A 105 7.17 -3.80 -16.93
C GLY A 105 7.49 -4.77 -15.81
N ALA A 106 7.22 -4.39 -14.55
CA ALA A 106 7.24 -5.32 -13.44
C ALA A 106 6.16 -6.42 -13.66
N PRO A 107 6.44 -7.68 -13.32
CA PRO A 107 5.52 -8.78 -13.54
C PRO A 107 4.26 -8.64 -12.67
N ASP A 108 3.20 -9.32 -13.07
CA ASP A 108 2.02 -9.50 -12.22
C ASP A 108 2.40 -10.34 -10.99
N ARG A 109 2.01 -9.85 -9.81
CA ARG A 109 2.29 -10.46 -8.49
C ARG A 109 1.03 -10.84 -7.74
N GLN A 110 -0.12 -10.77 -8.40
CA GLN A 110 -1.39 -11.13 -7.82
C GLN A 110 -1.48 -12.64 -7.56
N ILE A 111 -1.85 -13.00 -6.33
CA ILE A 111 -2.03 -14.41 -5.92
C ILE A 111 -3.50 -14.73 -5.64
N ALA A 112 -4.29 -13.71 -5.34
CA ALA A 112 -5.74 -13.78 -5.21
C ALA A 112 -6.31 -12.39 -5.49
N GLU A 113 -7.62 -12.29 -5.67
CA GLU A 113 -8.30 -11.00 -5.76
C GLU A 113 -7.92 -10.11 -4.55
N GLY A 114 -7.47 -8.88 -4.83
CA GLY A 114 -6.98 -7.95 -3.80
C GLY A 114 -5.77 -8.43 -2.99
N ARG A 115 -4.99 -9.42 -3.42
CA ARG A 115 -3.82 -9.91 -2.67
C ARG A 115 -2.61 -10.18 -3.55
N ALA A 116 -1.46 -9.64 -3.17
CA ALA A 116 -0.20 -9.79 -3.91
C ALA A 116 0.99 -10.11 -3.00
N ILE A 117 1.97 -10.85 -3.53
CA ILE A 117 3.25 -11.13 -2.87
C ILE A 117 4.37 -10.45 -3.65
N ILE A 118 5.02 -9.48 -3.03
CA ILE A 118 6.12 -8.70 -3.62
C ILE A 118 7.49 -9.23 -3.17
N ALA A 119 7.63 -9.60 -1.89
CA ALA A 119 8.88 -10.11 -1.33
C ALA A 119 9.03 -11.62 -1.55
N SER A 120 10.24 -12.06 -1.90
CA SER A 120 10.56 -13.48 -1.92
C SER A 120 10.82 -14.03 -0.51
N ARG A 121 11.00 -15.35 -0.39
CA ARG A 121 11.42 -15.97 0.87
C ARG A 121 12.75 -15.38 1.37
N GLU A 122 13.72 -15.28 0.48
CA GLU A 122 15.06 -14.77 0.78
C GLU A 122 15.04 -13.29 1.19
N ASP A 123 14.13 -12.50 0.63
CA ASP A 123 13.88 -11.13 1.12
C ASP A 123 13.42 -11.17 2.58
N MET A 124 12.42 -11.99 2.86
CA MET A 124 11.78 -12.12 4.17
C MET A 124 12.67 -12.78 5.22
N GLU A 125 13.63 -13.63 4.84
CA GLU A 125 14.57 -14.26 5.77
C GLU A 125 15.54 -13.27 6.39
N VAL A 126 15.89 -12.19 5.68
CA VAL A 126 16.84 -11.17 6.14
C VAL A 126 16.21 -9.81 6.42
N ASN A 127 14.94 -9.62 6.06
CA ASN A 127 14.17 -8.41 6.31
C ASN A 127 12.81 -8.77 6.93
N PRO A 128 12.30 -8.03 7.93
CA PRO A 128 11.05 -8.41 8.59
C PRO A 128 9.85 -8.39 7.63
N PRO A 129 9.10 -9.50 7.49
CA PRO A 129 7.86 -9.55 6.70
C PRO A 129 6.83 -8.51 7.14
N TYR A 130 6.24 -7.81 6.18
CA TYR A 130 5.30 -6.73 6.38
C TYR A 130 4.07 -6.89 5.48
N VAL A 131 2.87 -6.68 6.04
CA VAL A 131 1.64 -6.63 5.25
C VAL A 131 1.13 -5.19 5.17
N LEU A 132 1.17 -4.61 3.97
CA LEU A 132 0.53 -3.33 3.69
C LEU A 132 -0.88 -3.56 3.16
N THR A 133 -1.88 -2.96 3.81
CA THR A 133 -3.24 -2.89 3.28
C THR A 133 -3.50 -1.49 2.74
N VAL A 134 -3.95 -1.40 1.50
CA VAL A 134 -4.33 -0.15 0.85
C VAL A 134 -5.79 -0.24 0.43
N ARG A 135 -6.60 0.75 0.80
CA ARG A 135 -7.94 0.94 0.23
C ARG A 135 -7.93 2.10 -0.76
N ILE A 136 -8.48 1.90 -1.94
CA ILE A 136 -8.62 2.91 -2.98
C ILE A 136 -10.07 3.38 -3.01
N LEU A 137 -10.24 4.70 -3.00
CA LEU A 137 -11.54 5.36 -3.04
C LEU A 137 -11.68 6.24 -4.27
N THR A 138 -12.92 6.37 -4.73
CA THR A 138 -13.36 7.36 -5.71
C THR A 138 -13.30 8.78 -5.12
N PRO A 139 -13.44 9.84 -5.95
CA PRO A 139 -13.51 11.21 -5.46
C PRO A 139 -14.67 11.46 -4.46
N SER A 140 -15.76 10.69 -4.55
CA SER A 140 -16.91 10.75 -3.63
C SER A 140 -16.67 10.02 -2.31
N GLY A 141 -15.59 9.25 -2.19
CA GLY A 141 -15.26 8.47 -1.00
C GLY A 141 -15.77 7.03 -1.02
N ASP A 142 -16.32 6.57 -2.14
CA ASP A 142 -16.78 5.19 -2.31
C ASP A 142 -15.61 4.26 -2.66
N PRO A 143 -15.67 2.97 -2.32
CA PRO A 143 -14.69 1.99 -2.80
C PRO A 143 -14.50 2.02 -4.33
N LEU A 144 -13.25 2.04 -4.80
CA LEU A 144 -12.94 1.92 -6.23
C LEU A 144 -12.48 0.49 -6.54
N PRO A 145 -13.35 -0.38 -7.08
CA PRO A 145 -13.01 -1.77 -7.38
C PRO A 145 -11.93 -1.87 -8.44
N TYR A 146 -11.12 -2.93 -8.36
CA TYR A 146 -10.17 -3.33 -9.42
C TYR A 146 -9.17 -2.24 -9.84
N ALA A 147 -8.92 -1.25 -8.98
CA ALA A 147 -7.85 -0.28 -9.19
C ALA A 147 -6.52 -1.01 -9.35
N LYS A 148 -5.73 -0.63 -10.36
CA LYS A 148 -4.47 -1.31 -10.70
C LYS A 148 -3.32 -0.63 -9.99
N PHE A 149 -2.35 -1.42 -9.57
CA PHE A 149 -1.16 -0.97 -8.85
C PHE A 149 0.10 -1.26 -9.67
N ASP A 150 1.04 -0.33 -9.65
CA ASP A 150 2.45 -0.57 -9.97
C ASP A 150 3.27 -0.19 -8.73
N PHE A 151 3.92 -1.18 -8.12
CA PHE A 151 4.52 -1.11 -6.79
C PHE A 151 6.01 -1.39 -6.85
N TRP A 152 6.81 -0.57 -6.15
CA TRP A 152 8.23 -0.85 -5.93
C TRP A 152 8.72 -0.30 -4.60
N GLN A 153 9.77 -0.90 -4.06
CA GLN A 153 10.39 -0.43 -2.82
C GLN A 153 11.86 -0.82 -2.72
N ALA A 154 12.53 -0.27 -1.71
CA ALA A 154 13.80 -0.76 -1.21
C ALA A 154 13.62 -1.92 -0.21
N THR A 155 14.70 -2.63 0.08
CA THR A 155 14.80 -3.54 1.25
C THR A 155 14.67 -2.75 2.57
N THR A 156 14.57 -3.45 3.71
CA THR A 156 14.58 -2.81 5.04
C THR A 156 15.90 -2.10 5.36
N THR A 157 16.96 -2.46 4.64
CA THR A 157 18.28 -1.82 4.69
C THR A 157 18.49 -0.73 3.63
N GLY A 158 17.48 -0.42 2.80
CA GLY A 158 17.52 0.72 1.89
C GLY A 158 18.08 0.44 0.49
N TRP A 159 18.18 -0.82 0.08
CA TRP A 159 18.71 -1.18 -1.24
C TRP A 159 17.61 -1.40 -2.28
N TYR A 160 17.78 -0.82 -3.48
CA TYR A 160 16.93 -1.08 -4.64
C TYR A 160 17.57 -2.09 -5.60
N TYR A 161 16.78 -3.02 -6.11
CA TYR A 161 17.17 -3.89 -7.21
C TYR A 161 16.83 -3.21 -8.55
N ASN A 162 17.87 -2.81 -9.29
CA ASN A 162 17.76 -2.10 -10.59
C ASN A 162 18.17 -2.96 -11.79
N SER A 163 18.58 -4.20 -11.55
CA SER A 163 18.87 -5.19 -12.60
C SER A 163 17.83 -6.31 -12.67
N LYS A 164 16.94 -6.41 -11.68
CA LYS A 164 15.91 -7.44 -11.55
C LYS A 164 14.61 -6.85 -11.01
N TYR A 165 13.48 -7.49 -11.31
CA TYR A 165 12.16 -7.11 -10.79
C TYR A 165 11.89 -7.57 -9.33
N ARG A 166 12.94 -7.75 -8.53
CA ARG A 166 12.84 -8.04 -7.10
C ARG A 166 12.25 -6.86 -6.35
N LEU A 167 11.31 -7.10 -5.44
CA LEU A 167 10.54 -6.07 -4.72
C LEU A 167 9.80 -5.10 -5.64
N ARG A 168 9.34 -5.60 -6.80
CA ARG A 168 8.53 -4.88 -7.79
C ARG A 168 7.40 -5.77 -8.28
N GLY A 169 6.25 -5.16 -8.58
CA GLY A 169 5.12 -5.90 -9.11
C GLY A 169 3.94 -5.04 -9.49
N THR A 170 3.12 -5.59 -10.38
CA THR A 170 1.77 -5.08 -10.67
C THR A 170 0.72 -6.03 -10.12
N PHE A 171 -0.46 -5.51 -9.77
CA PHE A 171 -1.60 -6.28 -9.24
C PHE A 171 -2.83 -5.37 -9.18
N GLN A 172 -3.99 -5.91 -8.80
CA GLN A 172 -5.25 -5.16 -8.72
C GLN A 172 -5.92 -5.28 -7.34
N ALA A 173 -6.68 -4.25 -6.96
CA ALA A 173 -7.57 -4.29 -5.80
C ALA A 173 -8.71 -5.30 -5.99
N ASP A 174 -9.36 -5.67 -4.90
CA ASP A 174 -10.61 -6.44 -4.91
C ASP A 174 -11.83 -5.57 -5.28
N ALA A 175 -13.00 -6.19 -5.28
CA ALA A 175 -14.31 -5.56 -5.48
C ALA A 175 -14.63 -4.44 -4.47
N GLU A 176 -14.01 -4.45 -3.28
CA GLU A 176 -14.13 -3.40 -2.26
C GLU A 176 -13.01 -2.35 -2.35
N GLY A 177 -12.26 -2.33 -3.45
CA GLY A 177 -11.14 -1.43 -3.68
C GLY A 177 -10.00 -1.61 -2.68
N LYS A 178 -9.91 -2.76 -2.02
CA LYS A 178 -8.88 -3.09 -1.03
C LYS A 178 -7.81 -3.99 -1.66
N CYS A 179 -6.57 -3.78 -1.27
CA CYS A 179 -5.46 -4.65 -1.63
C CYS A 179 -4.56 -4.91 -0.43
N GLN A 180 -4.18 -6.17 -0.21
CA GLN A 180 -3.21 -6.60 0.79
C GLN A 180 -1.92 -7.04 0.09
N ILE A 181 -0.80 -6.47 0.51
CA ILE A 181 0.49 -6.63 -0.15
C ILE A 181 1.45 -7.22 0.88
N LEU A 182 1.85 -8.48 0.68
CA LEU A 182 2.91 -9.10 1.47
C LEU A 182 4.27 -8.70 0.91
N THR A 183 5.05 -8.01 1.72
CA THR A 183 6.38 -7.51 1.39
C THR A 183 7.27 -7.51 2.63
N VAL A 184 8.30 -6.67 2.67
CA VAL A 184 9.16 -6.42 3.84
C VAL A 184 9.09 -4.94 4.23
N ILE A 185 9.39 -4.63 5.50
CA ILE A 185 9.38 -3.24 5.98
C ILE A 185 10.29 -2.38 5.09
N ALA A 186 9.79 -1.27 4.53
CA ALA A 186 10.62 -0.38 3.73
C ALA A 186 11.64 0.36 4.60
N GLY A 187 12.92 0.28 4.19
CA GLY A 187 14.03 0.97 4.84
C GLY A 187 14.22 2.38 4.32
N ALA A 188 14.78 3.25 5.16
CA ALA A 188 15.35 4.51 4.69
C ALA A 188 16.47 4.24 3.69
N TYR A 189 16.55 5.03 2.62
CA TYR A 189 17.60 4.92 1.60
C TYR A 189 18.23 6.28 1.33
N GLY A 190 19.50 6.30 0.93
CA GLY A 190 20.18 7.56 0.60
C GLY A 190 21.67 7.51 0.88
N LEU A 191 22.31 8.67 0.71
CA LEU A 191 23.76 8.81 0.76
C LEU A 191 24.19 9.41 2.11
N SER A 192 24.36 8.58 3.12
CA SER A 192 25.20 8.93 4.29
C SER A 192 25.57 7.64 5.01
N SER A 193 26.81 7.19 4.85
CA SER A 193 27.36 6.23 5.81
C SER A 193 27.29 6.88 7.18
N ALA A 194 26.90 6.11 8.20
CA ALA A 194 26.64 6.57 9.57
C ALA A 194 27.88 7.14 10.31
N LYS A 195 28.88 7.69 9.61
CA LYS A 195 30.14 8.15 10.18
C LYS A 195 30.57 9.58 9.83
N GLU A 196 29.95 10.31 8.89
CA GLU A 196 30.61 11.55 8.39
C GLU A 196 29.84 12.88 8.38
N SER A 197 28.57 12.97 8.78
CA SER A 197 28.01 14.30 9.11
C SER A 197 26.72 14.19 9.95
N GLU A 198 26.70 14.83 11.11
CA GLU A 198 25.47 15.02 11.90
C GLU A 198 24.55 16.08 11.27
N ASP A 199 25.12 16.94 10.42
CA ASP A 199 24.49 18.17 9.94
C ASP A 199 23.71 18.02 8.63
N LEU A 200 24.07 17.05 7.76
CA LEU A 200 23.38 16.84 6.48
C LEU A 200 23.06 15.37 6.24
N LYS A 201 21.86 14.98 6.66
CA LYS A 201 21.29 13.66 6.37
C LYS A 201 20.68 13.66 4.97
N LEU A 202 21.39 13.10 4.00
CA LEU A 202 20.86 12.87 2.64
C LEU A 202 20.15 11.52 2.54
N PHE A 203 19.26 11.26 3.50
CA PHE A 203 18.42 10.08 3.53
C PHE A 203 16.98 10.43 3.21
N ARG A 204 16.30 9.45 2.64
CA ARG A 204 14.85 9.43 2.47
C ARG A 204 14.26 8.51 3.52
N ALA A 205 13.11 8.90 4.07
CA ALA A 205 12.39 8.05 5.02
C ALA A 205 12.04 6.70 4.36
N GLY A 206 11.81 5.64 5.14
CA GLY A 206 11.36 4.37 4.56
C GLY A 206 9.98 4.52 3.92
N HIS A 207 9.81 4.06 2.68
CA HIS A 207 8.52 4.12 1.98
C HIS A 207 8.36 3.05 0.91
N PHE A 208 7.10 2.78 0.61
CA PHE A 208 6.65 2.07 -0.57
C PHE A 208 6.30 3.08 -1.65
N HIS A 209 6.74 2.87 -2.88
CA HIS A 209 6.22 3.63 -4.01
C HIS A 209 5.03 2.91 -4.61
N ILE A 210 4.01 3.68 -4.94
CA ILE A 210 2.77 3.17 -5.51
C ILE A 210 2.31 4.11 -6.63
N MET A 211 2.13 3.57 -7.82
CA MET A 211 1.26 4.17 -8.83
C MET A 211 -0.07 3.43 -8.83
N VAL A 212 -1.16 4.18 -8.68
CA VAL A 212 -2.52 3.66 -8.75
C VAL A 212 -3.15 4.16 -10.04
N TYR A 213 -3.67 3.22 -10.83
CA TYR A 213 -4.42 3.48 -12.04
C TYR A 213 -5.89 3.10 -11.82
N PRO A 214 -6.84 3.89 -12.34
CA PRO A 214 -8.23 3.48 -12.37
C PRO A 214 -8.42 2.14 -13.11
N PRO A 215 -9.50 1.38 -12.82
CA PRO A 215 -9.85 0.23 -13.62
C PRO A 215 -10.16 0.63 -15.08
N ASP A 216 -10.09 -0.32 -16.00
CA ASP A 216 -10.54 -0.06 -17.37
C ASP A 216 -12.07 0.07 -17.42
N GLY A 217 -12.59 0.78 -18.42
CA GLY A 217 -14.03 0.94 -18.61
C GLY A 217 -14.63 2.18 -17.93
N GLU A 218 -15.95 2.15 -17.76
CA GLU A 218 -16.74 3.31 -17.34
C GLU A 218 -16.38 3.82 -15.93
N ASP A 219 -16.10 2.90 -15.00
CA ASP A 219 -15.80 3.25 -13.60
C ASP A 219 -14.48 4.01 -13.44
N GLY A 220 -13.54 3.86 -14.38
CA GLY A 220 -12.23 4.52 -14.33
C GLY A 220 -12.00 5.63 -15.36
N LYS A 221 -12.88 5.79 -16.36
CA LYS A 221 -12.63 6.66 -17.53
C LYS A 221 -12.34 8.12 -17.16
N ASP A 222 -12.98 8.62 -16.11
CA ASP A 222 -12.89 10.02 -15.67
C ASP A 222 -11.95 10.23 -14.48
N LEU A 223 -11.21 9.19 -14.07
CA LEU A 223 -10.32 9.24 -12.91
C LEU A 223 -8.86 9.43 -13.32
N GLU A 224 -8.13 10.17 -12.51
CA GLU A 224 -6.71 10.43 -12.71
C GLU A 224 -5.85 9.39 -11.98
N ASN A 225 -4.72 9.02 -12.60
CA ASN A 225 -3.70 8.18 -11.98
C ASN A 225 -3.05 8.90 -10.78
N LEU A 226 -2.72 8.15 -9.74
CA LEU A 226 -2.02 8.68 -8.57
C LEU A 226 -0.63 8.04 -8.45
N THR A 227 0.42 8.84 -8.62
CA THR A 227 1.77 8.48 -8.15
C THR A 227 1.94 8.98 -6.72
N THR A 228 2.33 8.10 -5.81
CA THR A 228 2.50 8.41 -4.39
C THR A 228 3.62 7.59 -3.76
N GLN A 229 3.96 7.97 -2.53
CA GLN A 229 4.80 7.21 -1.62
C GLN A 229 4.04 7.04 -0.32
N VAL A 230 4.07 5.83 0.25
CA VAL A 230 3.49 5.52 1.55
C VAL A 230 4.61 5.23 2.53
N TYR A 231 4.73 6.05 3.57
CA TYR A 231 5.91 6.09 4.44
C TYR A 231 5.74 5.22 5.67
N VAL A 232 6.76 4.43 5.99
CA VAL A 232 6.85 3.61 7.20
C VAL A 232 7.87 4.26 8.13
N CYS A 233 7.37 4.92 9.18
CA CYS A 233 8.20 5.70 10.10
C CYS A 233 8.34 5.02 11.46
N ARG A 234 9.50 5.18 12.08
CA ARG A 234 9.77 4.63 13.41
C ARG A 234 8.75 5.18 14.41
N LYS A 235 8.19 4.30 15.26
CA LYS A 235 7.20 4.62 16.29
C LYS A 235 5.93 5.30 15.76
N ASN A 236 5.64 5.18 14.46
CA ASN A 236 4.62 5.98 13.77
C ASN A 236 4.82 7.50 14.00
N ASP A 237 6.06 7.97 14.07
CA ASP A 237 6.41 9.38 14.24
C ASP A 237 6.83 10.00 12.90
N PRO A 238 6.16 11.05 12.41
CA PRO A 238 6.48 11.67 11.12
C PRO A 238 7.83 12.41 11.08
N LYS A 239 8.58 12.47 12.19
CA LYS A 239 9.95 13.04 12.21
C LYS A 239 10.84 12.49 11.10
N ASP A 240 10.76 11.20 10.82
CA ASP A 240 11.56 10.57 9.75
C ASP A 240 11.29 11.23 8.39
N MET A 241 10.03 11.56 8.10
CA MET A 241 9.63 12.26 6.87
C MET A 241 10.05 13.73 6.88
N ARG A 242 10.02 14.40 8.03
CA ARG A 242 10.47 15.79 8.15
C ARG A 242 11.98 15.93 7.94
N SER A 243 12.74 14.88 8.25
CA SER A 243 14.17 14.77 7.98
C SER A 243 14.52 14.16 6.61
N ASP A 244 13.52 13.84 5.77
CA ASP A 244 13.75 13.39 4.39
C ASP A 244 14.31 14.57 3.58
N PHE A 245 15.47 14.39 2.95
CA PHE A 245 16.19 15.50 2.31
C PHE A 245 15.37 16.21 1.22
N LEU A 246 14.45 15.50 0.55
CA LEU A 246 13.58 16.13 -0.46
C LEU A 246 12.62 17.14 0.17
N ASN A 247 12.28 16.95 1.44
CA ASN A 247 11.40 17.83 2.19
C ASN A 247 12.15 19.02 2.81
N TYR A 248 13.43 19.22 2.53
CA TYR A 248 14.11 20.49 2.81
C TYR A 248 13.68 21.59 1.82
N LEU A 249 13.21 21.21 0.62
CA LEU A 249 12.78 22.13 -0.43
C LEU A 249 11.26 22.19 -0.61
N ARG A 250 10.50 21.37 0.13
CA ARG A 250 9.02 21.33 0.10
C ARG A 250 8.47 20.85 1.44
N ALA A 251 7.21 21.13 1.72
CA ALA A 251 6.55 20.59 2.92
C ALA A 251 6.47 19.06 2.91
N ALA A 252 6.74 18.43 4.06
CA ALA A 252 6.59 16.99 4.23
C ALA A 252 5.11 16.57 4.19
N ARG A 253 4.79 15.57 3.36
CA ARG A 253 3.43 15.02 3.21
C ARG A 253 3.10 14.00 4.28
N THR A 254 3.09 14.41 5.54
CA THR A 254 2.90 13.50 6.69
C THR A 254 1.61 12.69 6.67
N GLN A 255 0.59 13.14 5.95
CA GLN A 255 -0.60 12.35 5.66
C GLN A 255 -0.26 11.00 5.01
N ASN A 256 0.79 10.95 4.19
CA ASN A 256 1.24 9.73 3.51
C ASN A 256 1.93 8.71 4.44
N MET A 257 2.09 9.00 5.73
CA MET A 257 2.57 8.04 6.71
C MET A 257 1.53 6.94 6.95
N VAL A 258 1.94 5.69 6.87
CA VAL A 258 1.11 4.55 7.27
C VAL A 258 1.17 4.38 8.79
N HIS A 259 0.03 4.14 9.41
CA HIS A 259 0.01 3.69 10.79
C HIS A 259 0.35 2.20 10.81
N SER A 260 1.49 1.85 11.42
CA SER A 260 1.99 0.48 11.49
C SER A 260 1.83 -0.11 12.88
N TRP A 261 1.62 -1.42 12.93
CA TRP A 261 1.53 -2.20 14.16
C TRP A 261 2.47 -3.39 14.09
N ALA A 262 3.01 -3.79 15.23
CA ALA A 262 3.82 -5.00 15.39
C ALA A 262 2.95 -6.16 15.85
N THR A 263 3.24 -7.35 15.32
CA THR A 263 2.78 -8.61 15.92
C THR A 263 3.67 -8.97 17.10
N SER A 264 3.23 -9.90 17.95
CA SER A 264 4.06 -10.38 19.07
C SER A 264 5.40 -10.96 18.60
N ALA A 265 5.45 -11.54 17.39
CA ALA A 265 6.67 -12.08 16.79
C ALA A 265 7.72 -10.99 16.47
N PHE A 266 7.34 -9.71 16.45
CA PHE A 266 8.21 -8.59 16.16
C PHE A 266 8.57 -7.74 17.38
N TYR A 267 8.34 -8.25 18.60
CA TYR A 267 8.89 -7.60 19.79
C TYR A 267 10.35 -8.00 20.01
N PRO A 268 11.25 -7.09 20.42
CA PRO A 268 12.67 -7.40 20.53
C PRO A 268 12.98 -8.65 21.37
N SER A 269 12.22 -8.86 22.46
CA SER A 269 12.35 -10.01 23.37
C SER A 269 11.79 -11.32 22.82
N LEU A 270 10.93 -11.28 21.80
CA LEU A 270 10.24 -12.44 21.22
C LEU A 270 10.65 -12.70 19.77
N SER A 271 11.31 -11.74 19.12
CA SER A 271 11.75 -11.82 17.74
C SER A 271 13.01 -12.66 17.61
N SER A 272 13.21 -13.24 16.42
CA SER A 272 14.47 -13.91 16.10
C SER A 272 15.64 -12.92 16.17
N PRO A 273 16.89 -13.40 16.38
CA PRO A 273 18.09 -12.56 16.32
C PRO A 273 18.19 -11.72 15.05
N THR A 274 17.66 -12.24 13.92
CA THR A 274 17.64 -11.55 12.64
C THR A 274 16.78 -10.28 12.65
N TYR A 275 15.66 -10.27 13.40
CA TYR A 275 14.70 -9.17 13.37
C TYR A 275 14.75 -8.26 14.60
N SER A 276 15.41 -8.67 15.69
CA SER A 276 15.39 -7.94 16.97
C SER A 276 15.92 -6.50 16.90
N ALA A 277 16.94 -6.27 16.06
CA ALA A 277 17.47 -4.93 15.80
C ALA A 277 16.43 -4.06 15.06
N PHE A 278 15.71 -4.62 14.09
CA PHE A 278 14.63 -3.92 13.39
C PHE A 278 13.43 -3.66 14.31
N ALA A 279 13.03 -4.65 15.12
CA ALA A 279 12.00 -4.51 16.13
C ALA A 279 12.29 -3.33 17.07
N THR A 280 13.53 -3.24 17.55
CA THR A 280 14.00 -2.13 18.39
C THR A 280 13.98 -0.80 17.61
N LYS A 281 14.51 -0.78 16.38
CA LYS A 281 14.56 0.42 15.54
C LYS A 281 13.17 0.99 15.24
N TYR A 282 12.22 0.15 14.84
CA TYR A 282 10.89 0.58 14.41
C TYR A 282 9.93 0.76 15.57
N SER A 283 9.98 -0.10 16.61
CA SER A 283 9.19 0.06 17.84
C SER A 283 7.71 0.38 17.59
N PHE A 284 7.05 -0.35 16.69
CA PHE A 284 5.63 -0.15 16.42
C PHE A 284 4.76 -0.59 17.62
N PRO A 285 3.61 0.05 17.85
CA PRO A 285 2.65 -0.41 18.86
C PRO A 285 2.06 -1.79 18.51
N PRO A 286 1.53 -2.56 19.49
CA PRO A 286 0.71 -3.75 19.22
C PRO A 286 -0.45 -3.45 18.29
N VAL A 287 -0.87 -4.44 17.50
CA VAL A 287 -2.19 -4.42 16.87
C VAL A 287 -3.26 -4.33 17.97
N PRO A 288 -4.15 -3.33 17.94
CA PRO A 288 -5.19 -3.21 18.97
C PRO A 288 -6.17 -4.39 18.89
N PRO A 289 -6.73 -4.87 20.01
CA PRO A 289 -7.72 -5.95 19.99
C PRO A 289 -8.97 -5.63 19.16
N THR A 290 -9.28 -4.34 18.97
CA THR A 290 -10.37 -3.86 18.12
C THR A 290 -10.04 -3.88 16.62
N GLY A 291 -8.77 -4.09 16.24
CA GLY A 291 -8.27 -4.17 14.86
C GLY A 291 -8.54 -5.53 14.23
N ILE A 292 -9.78 -6.00 14.27
CA ILE A 292 -10.17 -7.36 13.85
C ILE A 292 -9.78 -7.65 12.40
N ASP A 293 -9.93 -6.68 11.50
CA ASP A 293 -9.57 -6.85 10.09
C ASP A 293 -8.06 -7.02 9.88
N THR A 294 -7.25 -6.25 10.62
CA THR A 294 -5.79 -6.38 10.62
C THR A 294 -5.36 -7.74 11.18
N LEU A 295 -5.97 -8.18 12.28
CA LEU A 295 -5.69 -9.50 12.88
C LEU A 295 -6.04 -10.64 11.92
N LYS A 296 -7.23 -10.62 11.31
CA LYS A 296 -7.65 -11.59 10.29
C LYS A 296 -6.70 -11.60 9.08
N SER A 297 -6.26 -10.42 8.66
CA SER A 297 -5.26 -10.28 7.59
C SER A 297 -3.94 -10.97 7.96
N ILE A 298 -3.43 -10.70 9.16
CA ILE A 298 -2.21 -11.31 9.67
C ILE A 298 -2.34 -12.84 9.74
N ASP A 299 -3.44 -13.35 10.26
CA ASP A 299 -3.68 -14.80 10.37
C ASP A 299 -3.72 -15.47 9.00
N TRP A 300 -4.43 -14.86 8.04
CA TRP A 300 -4.49 -15.36 6.67
C TRP A 300 -3.10 -15.40 6.03
N TRP A 301 -2.32 -14.33 6.14
CA TRP A 301 -0.96 -14.27 5.58
C TRP A 301 0.01 -15.23 6.29
N ASN A 302 -0.12 -15.44 7.60
CA ASN A 302 0.66 -16.44 8.32
C ASN A 302 0.35 -17.86 7.84
N ALA A 303 -0.92 -18.17 7.54
CA ALA A 303 -1.31 -19.44 6.95
C ALA A 303 -0.71 -19.61 5.54
N VAL A 304 -0.76 -18.57 4.70
CA VAL A 304 -0.09 -18.59 3.37
C VAL A 304 1.42 -18.77 3.49
N LEU A 305 2.07 -18.08 4.43
CA LEU A 305 3.51 -18.24 4.68
C LEU A 305 3.87 -19.67 5.10
N ALA A 306 3.06 -20.26 6.00
CA ALA A 306 3.27 -21.62 6.47
C ALA A 306 3.10 -22.66 5.35
N GLU A 307 2.14 -22.45 4.44
CA GLU A 307 1.91 -23.33 3.30
C GLU A 307 2.96 -23.18 2.20
N ARG A 308 3.33 -21.93 1.84
CA ARG A 308 4.25 -21.66 0.72
C ARG A 308 5.72 -21.84 1.04
N PHE A 309 6.11 -21.61 2.28
CA PHE A 309 7.50 -21.62 2.69
C PHE A 309 7.74 -22.64 3.80
N PRO A 310 7.45 -23.93 3.56
CA PRO A 310 7.73 -24.97 4.53
C PRO A 310 9.23 -25.02 4.81
N GLY A 311 9.62 -25.29 6.05
CA GLY A 311 11.02 -25.35 6.47
C GLY A 311 11.21 -25.21 7.97
N GLN A 312 12.47 -25.33 8.42
CA GLN A 312 12.81 -25.30 9.85
C GLN A 312 12.54 -23.95 10.51
N GLN A 313 12.63 -22.85 9.76
CA GLN A 313 12.29 -21.51 10.24
C GLN A 313 10.99 -21.05 9.58
N GLN A 314 9.91 -21.03 10.38
CA GLN A 314 8.61 -20.57 9.92
C GLN A 314 8.61 -19.04 9.81
N LEU A 315 8.41 -18.52 8.59
CA LEU A 315 8.18 -17.09 8.37
C LEU A 315 6.83 -16.68 8.98
N LYS A 316 6.80 -15.51 9.60
CA LYS A 316 5.59 -14.89 10.15
C LYS A 316 5.53 -13.43 9.76
N VAL A 317 4.33 -12.90 9.64
CA VAL A 317 4.11 -11.46 9.52
C VAL A 317 4.63 -10.78 10.80
N MET A 318 5.57 -9.86 10.64
CA MET A 318 6.20 -9.15 11.76
C MET A 318 5.49 -7.84 12.05
N ALA A 319 5.06 -7.14 11.01
CA ALA A 319 4.29 -5.91 11.16
C ALA A 319 3.26 -5.78 10.04
N ALA A 320 2.24 -4.97 10.30
CA ALA A 320 1.22 -4.64 9.32
C ALA A 320 0.93 -3.14 9.38
N GLY A 321 0.44 -2.58 8.29
CA GLY A 321 -0.05 -1.21 8.28
C GLY A 321 -1.17 -1.03 7.27
N GLU A 322 -1.96 0.01 7.50
CA GLU A 322 -3.15 0.28 6.70
C GLU A 322 -3.17 1.75 6.26
N THR A 323 -3.55 1.97 5.01
CA THR A 323 -3.73 3.32 4.47
C THR A 323 -4.87 3.36 3.47
N THR A 324 -5.38 4.57 3.24
CA THR A 324 -6.42 4.84 2.25
C THR A 324 -5.91 5.89 1.26
N LEU A 325 -6.12 5.65 -0.02
CA LEU A 325 -5.79 6.56 -1.11
C LEU A 325 -7.07 6.90 -1.87
N LYS A 326 -7.23 8.17 -2.22
CA LYS A 326 -8.39 8.67 -2.97
C LYS A 326 -7.91 9.16 -4.33
N LEU A 327 -8.54 8.69 -5.40
CA LEU A 327 -8.28 9.23 -6.74
C LEU A 327 -9.10 10.50 -6.98
N ASN A 328 -8.57 11.38 -7.84
CA ASN A 328 -9.26 12.60 -8.25
C ASN A 328 -9.81 12.44 -9.67
N LYS A 329 -10.75 13.30 -10.06
CA LYS A 329 -11.21 13.35 -11.44
C LYS A 329 -10.12 13.89 -12.35
N LYS A 330 -10.09 13.43 -13.60
CA LYS A 330 -9.30 14.04 -14.66
C LYS A 330 -9.64 15.53 -14.78
N PRO A 331 -8.65 16.37 -15.11
CA PRO A 331 -8.89 17.77 -15.37
C PRO A 331 -9.70 17.88 -16.67
N TRP A 332 -10.59 18.86 -16.74
CA TRP A 332 -11.39 19.12 -17.94
C TRP A 332 -10.51 19.44 -19.19
N LEU A 333 -9.29 19.94 -18.97
CA LEU A 333 -8.22 20.02 -19.97
C LEU A 333 -7.14 18.98 -19.64
N SER A 334 -7.19 17.83 -20.31
CA SER A 334 -6.09 16.86 -20.31
C SER A 334 -5.29 17.02 -21.61
N PHE A 335 -4.04 17.45 -21.52
CA PHE A 335 -3.11 17.31 -22.65
C PHE A 335 -2.66 15.84 -22.73
N PRO A 336 -2.73 15.19 -23.90
CA PRO A 336 -2.25 13.82 -24.03
C PRO A 336 -0.72 13.80 -23.82
N GLY A 337 -0.25 13.05 -22.82
CA GLY A 337 1.17 12.74 -22.64
C GLY A 337 1.90 13.35 -21.43
N PHE A 338 1.23 13.63 -20.31
CA PHE A 338 1.88 14.00 -19.04
C PHE A 338 1.88 12.90 -17.99
#